data_AF-A0A850XZQ8-F1
#
_entry.id   AF-A0A850XZQ8-F1
#
_cell.length_a   1.000
_cell.length_b   1.000
_cell.length_c   1.000
_cell.angle_alpha   90.00
_cell.angle_beta   90.00
_cell.angle_gamma   90.00
#
_symmetry.space_group_name_H-M   'P 1'
#
loop_
_entity.id
_entity.type
_entity.pdbx_description
1 polymer ?
#
loop_
_entity_poly.entity_id
_entity_poly.type
_entity_poly.pdbx_seq_one_letter_code
_entity_poly.pdbx_strand_id
1 'polypeptide(L)' 'SAAAPVAVAAAAGGGAAAAAVEEKTEFDVVLTDAGANKINVIKEVRAITGLGLKEAKDLVEAAPK' A
#
# COMPACT_ATOMS: atom_id res chain seq x y z
N SER A 1 11.54 40.95 -26.42
CA SER A 1 11.07 41.06 -25.02
C SER A 1 9.55 41.01 -25.04
N ALA A 2 8.97 40.16 -24.18
CA ALA A 2 7.57 40.01 -23.77
C ALA A 2 6.46 39.94 -24.85
N ALA A 3 6.04 38.71 -25.18
CA ALA A 3 4.73 38.42 -25.76
C ALA A 3 3.68 38.28 -24.64
N ALA A 4 2.49 38.78 -24.92
CA ALA A 4 1.42 39.12 -23.99
C ALA A 4 0.73 37.92 -23.28
N PRO A 5 0.10 38.14 -22.10
CA PRO A 5 -0.53 37.11 -21.30
C PRO A 5 -2.01 36.95 -21.66
N VAL A 6 -2.44 35.81 -22.20
CA VAL A 6 -3.86 35.43 -22.23
C VAL A 6 -3.98 33.93 -22.52
N ALA A 7 -3.89 33.11 -21.48
CA ALA A 7 -4.35 31.71 -21.54
C ALA A 7 -4.70 31.15 -20.14
N VAL A 8 -5.13 31.99 -19.20
CA VAL A 8 -5.68 31.54 -17.90
C VAL A 8 -7.16 31.95 -17.80
N ALA A 9 -7.95 31.52 -18.78
CA ALA A 9 -9.40 31.75 -18.78
C ALA A 9 -10.19 30.65 -19.51
N ALA A 10 -9.68 29.42 -19.53
CA ALA A 10 -10.42 28.25 -20.01
C ALA A 10 -10.41 27.14 -18.95
N ALA A 11 -10.81 27.50 -17.73
CA ALA A 11 -11.18 26.55 -16.68
C ALA A 11 -12.61 26.84 -16.22
N ALA A 12 -13.55 26.80 -17.17
CA ALA A 12 -14.98 26.77 -16.90
C ALA A 12 -15.70 26.21 -18.13
N GLY A 13 -15.95 24.90 -18.12
CA GLY A 13 -16.74 24.27 -19.18
C GLY A 13 -16.57 22.76 -19.24
N GLY A 14 -17.55 22.05 -18.66
CA GLY A 14 -18.12 20.81 -19.19
C GLY A 14 -17.18 19.62 -19.46
N GLY A 15 -17.40 18.54 -18.71
CA GLY A 15 -17.33 17.19 -19.27
C GLY A 15 -15.94 16.75 -19.74
N ALA A 16 -15.02 16.57 -18.81
CA ALA A 16 -14.08 15.47 -18.93
C ALA A 16 -14.44 14.51 -17.80
N ALA A 17 -15.02 13.36 -18.14
CA ALA A 17 -14.97 12.22 -17.23
C ALA A 17 -13.48 12.06 -16.89
N ALA A 18 -13.14 12.34 -15.62
CA ALA A 18 -11.80 12.08 -15.13
C ALA A 18 -11.48 10.64 -15.55
N ALA A 19 -10.45 10.46 -16.38
CA ALA A 19 -9.96 9.14 -16.71
C ALA A 19 -9.80 8.42 -15.37
N ALA A 20 -10.54 7.33 -15.18
CA ALA A 20 -10.49 6.56 -13.96
C ALA A 20 -9.03 6.11 -13.81
N VAL A 21 -8.30 6.80 -12.93
CA VAL A 21 -7.01 6.33 -12.48
C VAL A 21 -7.32 4.96 -11.90
N GLU A 22 -6.74 3.92 -12.49
CA GLU A 22 -6.84 2.58 -11.94
C GLU A 22 -6.14 2.63 -10.58
N GLU A 23 -6.92 2.86 -9.54
CA GLU A 23 -6.42 2.99 -8.17
C GLU A 23 -5.86 1.61 -7.80
N LYS A 24 -4.54 1.56 -7.58
CA LYS A 24 -3.89 0.33 -7.08
C LYS A 24 -4.44 0.04 -5.68
N THR A 25 -5.31 -0.96 -5.59
CA THR A 25 -5.91 -1.43 -4.34
C THR A 25 -5.18 -2.65 -3.76
N GLU A 26 -4.21 -3.20 -4.48
CA GLU A 26 -3.46 -4.40 -4.10
C GLU A 26 -2.04 -4.04 -3.65
N PHE A 27 -1.64 -4.52 -2.48
CA PHE A 27 -0.31 -4.30 -1.91
C PHE A 27 0.21 -5.59 -1.30
N ASP A 28 1.47 -5.91 -1.58
CA ASP A 28 2.17 -7.01 -0.94
C ASP A 28 2.75 -6.53 0.38
N VAL A 29 2.43 -7.25 1.46
CA VAL A 29 2.97 -6.99 2.80
C VAL A 29 4.01 -8.05 3.10
N VAL A 30 5.28 -7.63 3.22
CA VAL A 30 6.43 -8.49 3.52
C VAL A 30 6.88 -8.23 4.94
N LEU A 31 7.04 -9.29 5.74
CA LEU A 31 7.61 -9.20 7.08
C LEU A 31 9.14 -9.17 6.95
N THR A 32 9.74 -8.00 7.17
CA THR A 32 11.19 -7.80 7.03
C THR A 32 11.97 -8.27 8.25
N ASP A 33 11.52 -7.89 9.45
CA ASP A 33 12.09 -8.30 10.73
C ASP A 33 11.00 -8.35 11.81
N ALA A 34 11.10 -9.32 12.72
CA ALA A 34 10.12 -9.53 13.78
C ALA A 34 10.44 -8.76 15.08
N GLY A 35 11.64 -8.19 15.18
CA GLY A 35 12.13 -7.47 16.35
C GLY A 35 12.15 -8.31 17.63
N ALA A 36 12.17 -7.60 18.77
CA ALA A 36 12.11 -8.21 20.09
C ALA A 36 10.71 -8.76 20.45
N ASN A 37 9.65 -8.27 19.79
CA ASN A 37 8.26 -8.54 20.14
C ASN A 37 7.64 -9.69 19.30
N LYS A 38 8.39 -10.78 19.10
CA LYS A 38 8.01 -11.89 18.20
C LYS A 38 6.66 -12.53 18.53
N ILE A 39 6.28 -12.60 19.80
CA ILE A 39 4.97 -13.17 20.20
C ILE A 39 3.82 -12.33 19.65
N ASN A 40 3.94 -11.00 19.67
CA ASN A 40 2.90 -10.12 19.13
C ASN A 40 2.85 -10.23 17.61
N VAL A 41 4.00 -10.27 16.93
CA VAL A 41 4.06 -10.49 15.48
C VAL A 41 3.42 -11.82 15.08
N ILE A 42 3.71 -12.92 15.80
CA ILE A 42 3.10 -14.24 15.54
C ILE A 42 1.57 -14.18 15.72
N LYS A 43 1.05 -13.41 16.69
CA LYS A 43 -0.40 -13.25 16.87
C LYS A 43 -1.03 -12.56 15.68
N GLU A 44 -0.45 -11.46 15.19
CA GLU A 44 -0.95 -10.73 14.03
C GLU A 44 -0.86 -11.56 12.75
N VAL A 45 0.27 -12.23 12.50
CA VAL A 45 0.42 -13.14 11.35
C VAL A 45 -0.66 -14.21 11.36
N ARG A 46 -0.94 -14.81 12.52
CA ARG A 46 -2.02 -15.80 12.65
C ARG A 46 -3.40 -15.19 12.43
N ALA A 47 -3.64 -13.98 12.91
CA ALA A 47 -4.93 -13.30 12.74
C ALA A 47 -5.21 -12.97 11.27
N ILE A 48 -4.18 -12.59 10.52
CA ILE A 48 -4.31 -12.18 9.10
C ILE A 48 -4.34 -13.40 8.18
N THR A 49 -3.51 -14.41 8.43
CA THR A 49 -3.32 -15.55 7.51
C THR A 49 -4.07 -16.82 7.91
N GLY A 50 -4.53 -16.92 9.16
CA GLY A 50 -5.21 -18.11 9.69
C GLY A 50 -4.28 -19.31 9.96
N LEU A 51 -2.96 -19.14 9.83
CA LEU A 51 -1.98 -20.20 10.04
C LEU A 51 -1.97 -20.76 11.47
N GLY A 52 -1.54 -22.02 11.61
CA GLY A 52 -1.31 -22.66 12.90
C GLY A 52 -0.15 -22.03 13.66
N LEU A 53 -0.06 -22.26 14.98
CA LEU A 53 0.99 -21.67 15.82
C LEU A 53 2.41 -22.01 15.32
N LYS A 54 2.60 -23.24 14.84
CA LYS A 54 3.88 -23.69 14.29
C LYS A 54 4.23 -22.96 12.99
N GLU A 55 3.30 -22.91 12.04
CA GLU A 55 3.51 -22.30 10.72
C GLU A 55 3.77 -20.80 10.83
N ALA A 56 3.01 -20.10 11.67
CA ALA A 56 3.22 -18.68 11.92
C ALA A 56 4.54 -18.39 12.62
N LYS A 57 4.96 -19.24 13.56
CA LYS A 57 6.28 -19.14 14.19
C LYS A 57 7.38 -19.32 13.14
N ASP A 58 7.29 -20.37 12.32
CA ASP A 58 8.27 -20.66 11.28
C ASP A 58 8.36 -19.50 10.27
N LEU A 59 7.23 -18.88 9.88
CA LEU A 59 7.20 -17.71 9.01
C LEU A 59 7.91 -16.51 9.64
N VAL A 60 7.57 -16.18 10.90
CA VAL A 60 8.14 -15.04 11.61
C VAL A 60 9.63 -15.21 11.90
N GLU A 61 10.08 -16.44 12.14
CA GLU A 61 11.51 -16.77 12.33
C GLU A 61 12.30 -16.82 11.02
N ALA A 62 11.63 -17.08 9.90
CA ALA A 62 12.25 -17.11 8.58
C ALA A 62 12.26 -15.73 7.88
N ALA A 63 11.84 -14.67 8.56
CA ALA A 63 11.91 -13.30 8.03
C ALA A 63 13.34 -13.00 7.49
N PRO A 64 13.48 -12.37 6.30
CA PRO A 64 12.42 -11.71 5.55
C PRO A 64 11.54 -12.66 4.70
N LYS A 65 10.21 -12.54 4.80
CA LYS A 65 9.20 -13.39 4.13
C LYS A 65 7.94 -12.63 3.75
#